data_AF-A0A950QM14-F1
#
_entry.id   AF-A0A950QM14-F1
#
_cell.length_a   1.000
_cell.length_b   1.000
_cell.length_c   1.000
_cell.angle_alpha   90.00
_cell.angle_beta   90.00
_cell.angle_gamma   90.00
#
_symmetry.space_group_name_H-M   'P 1'
#
loop_
_entity.id
_entity.type
_entity.pdbx_description
1 polymer ?
#
loop_
_entity_poly.entity_id
_entity_poly.type
_entity_poly.pdbx_seq_one_letter_code
_entity_poly.pdbx_strand_id
1 'polypeptide(L)'
;MLQKRPTPRQRYAFRRVVAAALSAVLLFDQVLFAHEREITVWDARHDAAAAQNRSAAASTPLLARLTGPASHLPTNRINAVLPDLGPLRSLRLPSGLDHGASETISQAAAVAGRWAVVQDIALPTPSRPKSAAVPVVVFVQDVHGQIAAQKNIAAILSGLSAWRPGAVIGIEGAEGAIDAAPYRGPRADANRFAASFFLNAGVIAGPEYAALAGEAALPMVGVETKSLYLDNVAAVRRAWPLREAMAAKVAERRAQADAAAKSAFTPAMLAFAQAGDDRAAGRRTLGDHLAAIAAQPGYVPNEFPEIERFRRALAMEKTLDAGAAESERRDLVQRLCSVLPAADLDRLVAAGVAVKSGAISAADFCAALEAASARAHVSLSNYP
;
A
#
# COMPACT_ATOMS: atom_id res chain seq x y z
N MET A 1 -54.76 -29.86 -17.43
CA MET A 1 -55.17 -28.77 -16.51
C MET A 1 -54.41 -27.51 -16.88
N LEU A 2 -55.06 -26.51 -17.48
CA LEU A 2 -54.45 -25.25 -17.87
C LEU A 2 -54.38 -24.31 -16.66
N GLN A 3 -53.18 -24.04 -16.15
CA GLN A 3 -52.99 -23.03 -15.11
C GLN A 3 -53.31 -21.64 -15.69
N LYS A 4 -54.34 -20.98 -15.15
CA LYS A 4 -54.73 -19.62 -15.52
C LYS A 4 -53.55 -18.67 -15.29
N ARG A 5 -53.19 -17.91 -16.33
CA ARG A 5 -52.13 -16.90 -16.24
C ARG A 5 -52.54 -15.79 -15.26
N PRO A 6 -51.62 -15.32 -14.40
CA PRO A 6 -51.93 -14.28 -13.43
C PRO A 6 -52.28 -12.97 -14.13
N THR A 7 -53.33 -12.31 -13.63
CA THR A 7 -53.82 -11.03 -14.15
C THR A 7 -52.79 -9.93 -13.92
N PRO A 8 -52.82 -8.82 -14.69
CA PRO A 8 -51.89 -7.70 -14.51
C PRO A 8 -51.85 -7.17 -13.08
N ARG A 9 -53.01 -7.15 -12.40
CA ARG A 9 -53.13 -6.75 -11.00
C ARG A 9 -52.38 -7.69 -10.05
N GLN A 10 -52.43 -9.00 -10.30
CA GLN A 10 -51.67 -9.99 -9.53
C GLN A 10 -50.15 -9.86 -9.74
N ARG A 11 -49.71 -9.58 -10.98
CA ARG A 11 -48.28 -9.35 -11.27
C ARG A 11 -47.74 -8.09 -10.60
N TYR A 12 -48.54 -7.02 -10.59
CA TYR A 12 -48.19 -5.77 -9.92
C TYR A 12 -48.11 -5.94 -8.39
N ALA A 13 -49.10 -6.63 -7.80
CA ALA A 13 -49.08 -6.96 -6.37
C ALA A 13 -47.86 -7.81 -6.00
N PHE A 14 -47.54 -8.84 -6.80
CA PHE A 14 -46.36 -9.68 -6.59
C PHE A 14 -45.05 -8.87 -6.65
N ARG A 15 -44.88 -7.99 -7.64
CA ARG A 15 -43.69 -7.11 -7.75
C ARG A 15 -43.55 -6.17 -6.56
N ARG A 16 -44.65 -5.62 -6.03
CA ARG A 16 -44.61 -4.76 -4.83
C ARG A 16 -44.21 -5.54 -3.59
N VAL A 17 -44.70 -6.78 -3.43
CA VAL A 17 -44.31 -7.65 -2.31
C VAL A 17 -42.83 -8.02 -2.40
N VAL A 18 -42.34 -8.39 -3.59
CA VAL A 18 -40.91 -8.71 -3.79
C VAL A 18 -40.02 -7.48 -3.56
N ALA A 19 -40.42 -6.31 -4.08
CA ALA A 19 -39.67 -5.08 -3.86
C ALA A 19 -39.64 -4.68 -2.37
N ALA A 20 -40.77 -4.76 -1.67
CA ALA A 20 -40.82 -4.49 -0.23
C ALA A 20 -39.98 -5.49 0.57
N ALA A 21 -39.99 -6.78 0.20
CA ALA A 21 -39.16 -7.80 0.84
C ALA A 21 -37.67 -7.54 0.60
N LEU A 22 -37.25 -7.21 -0.62
CA LEU A 22 -35.86 -6.88 -0.93
C LEU A 22 -35.40 -5.59 -0.25
N SER A 23 -36.24 -4.55 -0.20
CA SER A 23 -35.97 -3.32 0.54
C SER A 23 -35.87 -3.56 2.04
N ALA A 24 -36.69 -4.44 2.60
CA ALA A 24 -36.58 -4.84 4.00
C ALA A 24 -35.29 -5.62 4.25
N VAL A 25 -34.92 -6.59 3.41
CA VAL A 25 -33.65 -7.32 3.52
C VAL A 25 -32.46 -6.36 3.46
N LEU A 26 -32.46 -5.40 2.52
CA LEU A 26 -31.40 -4.38 2.43
C LEU A 26 -31.37 -3.46 3.67
N LEU A 27 -32.52 -3.02 4.16
CA LEU A 27 -32.60 -2.20 5.39
C LEU A 27 -32.08 -2.98 6.60
N PHE A 28 -32.46 -4.24 6.74
CA PHE A 28 -32.00 -5.08 7.85
C PHE A 28 -30.51 -5.38 7.74
N ASP A 29 -30.00 -5.74 6.56
CA ASP A 29 -28.59 -6.14 6.39
C ASP A 29 -27.62 -4.93 6.38
N GLN A 30 -28.04 -3.78 5.84
CA GLN A 30 -27.17 -2.60 5.67
C GLN A 30 -27.36 -1.52 6.75
N VAL A 31 -28.48 -1.50 7.46
CA VAL A 31 -28.79 -0.43 8.43
C VAL A 31 -28.97 -0.98 9.84
N LEU A 32 -29.81 -2.01 10.03
CA LEU A 32 -30.13 -2.49 11.38
C LEU A 32 -29.10 -3.50 11.92
N PHE A 33 -28.58 -4.41 11.08
CA PHE A 33 -27.59 -5.44 11.48
C PHE A 33 -26.17 -5.15 10.98
N ALA A 34 -25.96 -4.10 10.19
CA ALA A 34 -24.62 -3.61 9.88
C ALA A 34 -23.85 -3.28 11.17
N HIS A 35 -24.55 -2.74 12.17
CA HIS A 35 -23.97 -2.45 13.47
C HIS A 35 -23.66 -3.72 14.29
N GLU A 36 -24.47 -4.79 14.25
CA GLU A 36 -24.19 -6.03 15.00
C GLU A 36 -23.03 -6.86 14.40
N ARG A 37 -22.87 -6.86 13.07
CA ARG A 37 -21.69 -7.47 12.43
C ARG A 37 -20.42 -6.65 12.67
N GLU A 38 -20.54 -5.32 12.78
CA GLU A 38 -19.44 -4.48 13.25
C GLU A 38 -19.15 -4.74 14.73
N ILE A 39 -20.14 -4.81 15.62
CA ILE A 39 -19.95 -5.05 17.06
C ILE A 39 -19.26 -6.39 17.29
N THR A 40 -19.67 -7.48 16.65
CA THR A 40 -19.00 -8.79 16.85
C THR A 40 -17.57 -8.85 16.31
N VAL A 41 -17.25 -8.13 15.24
CA VAL A 41 -15.87 -8.01 14.71
C VAL A 41 -15.02 -7.05 15.54
N TRP A 42 -15.61 -5.94 16.02
CA TRP A 42 -14.94 -4.96 16.88
C TRP A 42 -14.76 -5.47 18.31
N ASP A 43 -15.68 -6.27 18.83
CA ASP A 43 -15.57 -6.95 20.13
C ASP A 43 -14.53 -8.07 20.03
N ALA A 44 -14.54 -8.88 18.97
CA ALA A 44 -13.47 -9.86 18.73
C ALA A 44 -12.09 -9.20 18.55
N ARG A 45 -12.03 -8.00 17.93
CA ARG A 45 -10.80 -7.20 17.83
C ARG A 45 -10.43 -6.51 19.13
N HIS A 46 -11.39 -6.02 19.92
CA HIS A 46 -11.15 -5.44 21.24
C HIS A 46 -10.72 -6.51 22.22
N ASP A 47 -11.27 -7.71 22.15
CA ASP A 47 -10.87 -8.87 22.95
C ASP A 47 -9.50 -9.40 22.53
N ALA A 48 -9.20 -9.45 21.23
CA ALA A 48 -7.86 -9.78 20.74
C ALA A 48 -6.83 -8.69 21.09
N ALA A 49 -7.19 -7.40 21.01
CA ALA A 49 -6.36 -6.28 21.41
C ALA A 49 -6.23 -6.16 22.94
N ALA A 50 -7.26 -6.52 23.71
CA ALA A 50 -7.24 -6.57 25.17
C ALA A 50 -6.51 -7.82 25.68
N ALA A 51 -6.51 -8.92 24.93
CA ALA A 51 -5.65 -10.07 25.18
C ALA A 51 -4.19 -9.72 24.88
N GLN A 52 -3.91 -9.02 23.77
CA GLN A 52 -2.59 -8.45 23.47
C GLN A 52 -2.14 -7.43 24.52
N ASN A 53 -3.03 -6.54 24.99
CA ASN A 53 -2.72 -5.53 26.00
C ASN A 53 -2.59 -6.10 27.41
N ARG A 54 -3.33 -7.16 27.75
CA ARG A 54 -3.12 -7.92 29.00
C ARG A 54 -1.79 -8.65 29.01
N SER A 55 -1.29 -9.09 27.85
CA SER A 55 0.09 -9.58 27.68
C SER A 55 1.14 -8.45 27.58
N ALA A 56 0.74 -7.22 27.24
CA ALA A 56 1.62 -6.04 27.14
C ALA A 56 1.68 -5.19 28.43
N ALA A 57 0.99 -5.60 29.51
CA ALA A 57 1.04 -4.92 30.81
C ALA A 57 2.42 -5.00 31.52
N ALA A 58 3.41 -5.66 30.91
CA ALA A 58 4.81 -5.47 31.23
C ALA A 58 5.50 -4.72 30.07
N SER A 59 5.37 -3.38 30.10
CA SER A 59 6.27 -2.41 29.48
C SER A 59 6.26 -2.27 27.95
N THR A 60 5.33 -1.48 27.40
CA THR A 60 5.62 -0.61 26.23
C THR A 60 4.67 0.59 26.20
N PRO A 61 5.15 1.84 26.07
CA PRO A 61 4.27 2.97 25.78
C PRO A 61 3.76 2.87 24.35
N LEU A 62 2.45 3.05 24.20
CA LEU A 62 1.73 3.10 22.93
C LEU A 62 2.21 4.33 22.12
N LEU A 63 3.24 4.15 21.29
CA LEU A 63 3.66 5.14 20.31
C LEU A 63 2.67 5.13 19.13
N ALA A 64 1.87 6.19 19.06
CA ALA A 64 1.14 6.73 17.92
C ALA A 64 0.70 5.73 16.82
N ARG A 65 -0.58 5.36 16.87
CA ARG A 65 -1.30 4.79 15.72
C ARG A 65 -1.54 5.91 14.70
N LEU A 66 -0.69 6.01 13.68
CA LEU A 66 -0.95 6.84 12.50
C LEU A 66 -2.09 6.22 11.69
N THR A 67 -3.29 6.80 11.78
CA THR A 67 -4.37 6.54 10.84
C THR A 67 -4.12 7.35 9.56
N GLY A 68 -3.42 6.74 8.59
CA GLY A 68 -3.17 7.28 7.25
C GLY A 68 -1.77 6.93 6.74
N PRO A 69 -1.55 6.70 5.43
CA PRO A 69 -0.24 6.34 4.91
C PRO A 69 0.72 7.51 5.07
N ALA A 70 1.81 7.27 5.80
CA ALA A 70 2.90 8.20 6.01
C ALA A 70 3.47 8.68 4.67
N SER A 71 3.34 9.98 4.41
CA SER A 71 4.06 10.74 3.39
C SER A 71 4.09 12.20 3.86
N HIS A 72 4.95 12.47 4.85
CA HIS A 72 5.10 13.81 5.44
C HIS A 72 6.56 14.24 5.32
N LEU A 73 6.87 15.14 4.38
CA LEU A 73 7.96 16.12 4.51
C LEU A 73 7.63 17.38 3.68
N PRO A 74 7.78 18.60 4.25
CA PRO A 74 7.48 19.89 3.58
C PRO A 74 8.57 20.32 2.58
N THR A 75 8.23 20.61 1.33
CA THR A 75 9.21 20.85 0.23
C THR A 75 9.93 22.20 0.25
N ASN A 76 9.54 23.17 1.08
CA ASN A 76 9.87 24.57 0.79
C ASN A 76 10.90 25.22 1.73
N ARG A 77 11.19 24.57 2.87
CA ARG A 77 12.35 24.91 3.72
C ARG A 77 13.35 23.76 3.87
N ILE A 78 13.01 22.60 3.33
CA ILE A 78 13.83 21.39 3.36
C ILE A 78 14.96 21.41 2.30
N ASN A 79 14.81 22.17 1.21
CA ASN A 79 15.85 22.28 0.17
C ASN A 79 17.15 22.96 0.64
N ALA A 80 17.17 23.55 1.84
CA ALA A 80 18.38 24.16 2.41
C ALA A 80 19.11 23.27 3.44
N VAL A 81 18.49 22.19 3.95
CA VAL A 81 19.03 21.42 5.10
C VAL A 81 18.93 19.90 4.95
N LEU A 82 18.08 19.35 4.08
CA LEU A 82 18.23 17.95 3.67
C LEU A 82 19.34 17.85 2.62
N PRO A 83 20.24 16.85 2.70
CA PRO A 83 21.04 16.52 1.54
C PRO A 83 20.08 16.17 0.41
N ASP A 84 20.31 16.74 -0.77
CA ASP A 84 19.69 16.37 -2.03
C ASP A 84 19.28 14.89 -2.00
N LEU A 85 17.97 14.62 -1.99
CA LEU A 85 17.45 13.25 -2.08
C LEU A 85 17.77 12.63 -3.46
N GLY A 86 18.47 13.38 -4.31
CA GLY A 86 18.74 13.06 -5.69
C GLY A 86 17.44 13.07 -6.48
N PRO A 87 17.51 13.21 -7.81
CA PRO A 87 16.45 12.65 -8.63
C PRO A 87 16.23 11.19 -8.21
N LEU A 88 14.97 10.69 -8.29
CA LEU A 88 14.67 9.25 -8.29
C LEU A 88 15.87 8.54 -8.91
N ARG A 89 16.63 7.75 -8.11
CA ARG A 89 17.94 7.21 -8.49
C ARG A 89 17.88 6.92 -9.98
N SER A 90 18.68 7.64 -10.77
CA SER A 90 18.72 7.45 -12.21
C SER A 90 18.79 5.95 -12.42
N LEU A 91 17.74 5.42 -13.07
CA LEU A 91 17.53 3.99 -13.17
C LEU A 91 18.82 3.40 -13.73
N ARG A 92 19.54 2.62 -12.92
CA ARG A 92 20.83 2.08 -13.33
C ARG A 92 20.55 0.92 -14.27
N LEU A 93 20.48 1.24 -15.55
CA LEU A 93 20.29 0.26 -16.60
C LEU A 93 21.55 -0.60 -16.72
N PRO A 94 21.40 -1.93 -16.83
CA PRO A 94 22.52 -2.82 -17.12
C PRO A 94 23.27 -2.41 -18.38
N SER A 95 24.61 -2.51 -18.35
CA SER A 95 25.42 -2.35 -19.55
C SER A 95 25.09 -3.46 -20.56
N GLY A 96 25.03 -3.12 -21.85
CA GLY A 96 24.74 -4.08 -22.93
C GLY A 96 23.27 -4.14 -23.37
N LEU A 97 22.38 -3.33 -22.79
CA LEU A 97 21.07 -3.08 -23.39
C LEU A 97 21.21 -2.35 -24.73
N ASP A 98 20.46 -2.80 -25.74
CA ASP A 98 20.28 -1.99 -26.93
C ASP A 98 19.51 -0.70 -26.59
N HIS A 99 19.65 0.32 -27.45
CA HIS A 99 19.08 1.64 -27.18
C HIS A 99 17.54 1.60 -27.06
N GLY A 100 16.86 0.76 -27.85
CA GLY A 100 15.40 0.66 -27.84
C GLY A 100 14.86 -0.01 -26.57
N ALA A 101 15.54 -1.05 -26.09
CA ALA A 101 15.22 -1.69 -24.83
C ALA A 101 15.46 -0.75 -23.64
N SER A 102 16.58 -0.02 -23.64
CA SER A 102 16.90 1.00 -22.64
C SER A 102 15.82 2.09 -22.54
N GLU A 103 15.39 2.61 -23.69
CA GLU A 103 14.33 3.61 -23.77
C GLU A 103 12.98 3.04 -23.28
N THR A 104 12.63 1.84 -23.73
CA THR A 104 11.37 1.18 -23.33
C THR A 104 11.33 0.91 -21.83
N ILE A 105 12.43 0.43 -21.24
CA ILE A 105 12.53 0.20 -19.79
C ILE A 105 12.41 1.52 -19.03
N SER A 106 13.09 2.57 -19.48
CA SER A 106 13.02 3.89 -18.85
C SER A 106 11.60 4.47 -18.86
N GLN A 107 10.89 4.35 -19.98
CA GLN A 107 9.50 4.79 -20.10
C GLN A 107 8.56 3.95 -19.22
N ALA A 108 8.71 2.62 -19.21
CA ALA A 108 7.94 1.73 -18.34
C ALA A 108 8.15 2.10 -16.86
N ALA A 109 9.40 2.32 -16.46
CA ALA A 109 9.76 2.73 -15.10
C ALA A 109 9.19 4.12 -14.76
N ALA A 110 9.16 5.07 -15.69
CA ALA A 110 8.57 6.39 -15.47
C ALA A 110 7.05 6.33 -15.29
N VAL A 111 6.36 5.44 -16.02
CA VAL A 111 4.92 5.21 -15.89
C VAL A 111 4.59 4.52 -14.57
N ALA A 112 5.27 3.41 -14.25
CA ALA A 112 5.03 2.63 -13.04
C ALA A 112 5.54 3.32 -11.77
N GLY A 113 6.62 4.10 -11.88
CA GLY A 113 7.31 4.77 -10.78
C GLY A 113 6.48 5.80 -10.02
N ARG A 114 5.30 6.17 -10.54
CA ARG A 114 4.31 6.99 -9.83
C ARG A 114 3.62 6.25 -8.69
N TRP A 115 3.62 4.92 -8.73
CA TRP A 115 2.85 4.06 -7.83
C TRP A 115 3.67 2.92 -7.21
N ALA A 116 4.90 2.70 -7.69
CA ALA A 116 5.80 1.66 -7.24
C ALA A 116 7.27 2.10 -7.30
N VAL A 117 8.14 1.27 -6.71
CA VAL A 117 9.60 1.40 -6.80
C VAL A 117 10.15 0.24 -7.61
N VAL A 118 11.02 0.53 -8.58
CA VAL A 118 11.74 -0.51 -9.33
C VAL A 118 12.80 -1.11 -8.42
N GLN A 119 12.66 -2.41 -8.12
CA GLN A 119 13.62 -3.12 -7.27
C GLN A 119 14.82 -3.65 -8.07
N ASP A 120 14.58 -4.20 -9.26
CA ASP A 120 15.62 -4.88 -10.05
C ASP A 120 15.33 -4.80 -11.56
N ILE A 121 16.39 -4.95 -12.36
CA ILE A 121 16.34 -5.06 -13.82
C ILE A 121 17.26 -6.19 -14.26
N ALA A 122 16.66 -7.30 -14.69
CA ALA A 122 17.37 -8.46 -15.18
C ALA A 122 17.45 -8.46 -16.72
N LEU A 123 18.61 -8.80 -17.26
CA LEU A 123 18.78 -9.11 -18.67
C LEU A 123 18.51 -10.59 -18.94
N PRO A 124 17.94 -10.95 -20.10
CA PRO A 124 17.88 -12.34 -20.52
C PRO A 124 19.30 -12.93 -20.61
N THR A 125 19.43 -14.21 -20.30
CA THR A 125 20.72 -14.91 -20.40
C THR A 125 21.28 -14.87 -21.84
N PRO A 126 22.61 -14.71 -22.00
CA PRO A 126 23.26 -14.43 -23.29
C PRO A 126 23.21 -15.57 -24.32
N SER A 127 22.61 -16.72 -23.99
CA SER A 127 22.43 -17.86 -24.89
C SER A 127 21.40 -17.61 -25.99
N ARG A 128 20.73 -16.44 -26.02
CA ARG A 128 19.75 -16.10 -27.05
C ARG A 128 20.42 -15.43 -28.27
N PRO A 129 20.07 -15.83 -29.50
CA PRO A 129 20.62 -15.20 -30.71
C PRO A 129 20.28 -13.71 -30.77
N LYS A 130 21.28 -12.88 -31.14
CA LYS A 130 21.24 -11.40 -31.18
C LYS A 130 20.16 -10.79 -32.11
N SER A 131 19.47 -11.59 -32.93
CA SER A 131 18.58 -11.09 -33.99
C SER A 131 17.11 -11.01 -33.61
N ALA A 132 16.70 -11.48 -32.43
CA ALA A 132 15.30 -11.41 -31.99
C ALA A 132 15.11 -10.24 -31.02
N ALA A 133 14.20 -9.31 -31.35
CA ALA A 133 13.75 -8.28 -30.42
C ALA A 133 13.27 -8.95 -29.12
N VAL A 134 13.88 -8.57 -27.99
CA VAL A 134 13.53 -9.13 -26.69
C VAL A 134 12.35 -8.33 -26.13
N PRO A 135 11.22 -8.96 -25.76
CA PRO A 135 10.12 -8.24 -25.12
C PRO A 135 10.54 -7.76 -23.73
N VAL A 136 10.09 -6.56 -23.37
CA VAL A 136 10.22 -6.07 -21.98
C VAL A 136 9.10 -6.69 -21.16
N VAL A 137 9.47 -7.38 -20.08
CA VAL A 137 8.54 -7.96 -19.10
C VAL A 137 8.62 -7.14 -17.83
N VAL A 138 7.47 -6.64 -17.37
CA VAL A 138 7.35 -5.91 -16.10
C VAL A 138 6.77 -6.85 -15.06
N PHE A 139 7.56 -7.20 -14.04
CA PHE A 139 7.08 -7.95 -12.88
C PHE A 139 6.57 -6.99 -11.82
N VAL A 140 5.28 -7.12 -11.47
CA VAL A 140 4.66 -6.34 -10.39
C VAL A 140 4.48 -7.27 -9.20
N GLN A 141 5.17 -6.97 -8.10
CA GLN A 141 5.03 -7.74 -6.86
C GLN A 141 3.78 -7.31 -6.10
N ASP A 142 3.01 -8.29 -5.62
CA ASP A 142 1.82 -8.05 -4.81
C ASP A 142 2.08 -8.29 -3.32
N VAL A 143 1.54 -7.41 -2.49
CA VAL A 143 1.36 -7.63 -1.06
C VAL A 143 -0.13 -7.86 -0.82
N HIS A 144 -0.52 -9.13 -0.82
CA HIS A 144 -1.91 -9.56 -0.74
C HIS A 144 -2.65 -8.94 0.46
N GLY A 145 -3.94 -8.65 0.25
CA GLY A 145 -4.82 -8.13 1.31
C GLY A 145 -4.58 -6.67 1.70
N GLN A 146 -3.60 -5.98 1.11
CA GLN A 146 -3.41 -4.54 1.32
C GLN A 146 -4.10 -3.70 0.26
N ILE A 147 -5.24 -3.11 0.62
CA ILE A 147 -6.11 -2.35 -0.31
C ILE A 147 -5.33 -1.24 -1.05
N ALA A 148 -4.46 -0.50 -0.36
CA ALA A 148 -3.67 0.57 -0.97
C ALA A 148 -2.70 0.01 -2.04
N ALA A 149 -2.05 -1.11 -1.75
CA ALA A 149 -1.16 -1.77 -2.70
C ALA A 149 -1.93 -2.27 -3.93
N GLN A 150 -3.10 -2.89 -3.73
CA GLN A 150 -3.93 -3.36 -4.85
C GLN A 150 -4.38 -2.22 -5.76
N LYS A 151 -4.73 -1.06 -5.19
CA LYS A 151 -5.06 0.15 -5.97
C LYS A 151 -3.85 0.68 -6.74
N ASN A 152 -2.67 0.65 -6.14
CA ASN A 152 -1.42 1.03 -6.83
C ASN A 152 -1.12 0.07 -7.99
N ILE A 153 -1.27 -1.24 -7.79
CA ILE A 153 -1.15 -2.25 -8.85
C ILE A 153 -2.12 -1.94 -9.98
N ALA A 154 -3.39 -1.67 -9.67
CA ALA A 154 -4.36 -1.31 -10.70
C ALA A 154 -3.99 -0.06 -11.50
N ALA A 155 -3.44 0.96 -10.83
CA ALA A 155 -2.97 2.18 -11.45
C ALA A 155 -1.73 1.95 -12.34
N ILE A 156 -0.80 1.09 -11.91
CA ILE A 156 0.36 0.65 -12.71
C ILE A 156 -0.12 -0.04 -13.99
N LEU A 157 -1.02 -1.01 -13.86
CA LEU A 157 -1.54 -1.77 -15.00
C LEU A 157 -2.28 -0.87 -16.00
N SER A 158 -3.12 0.04 -15.49
CA SER A 158 -3.84 1.01 -16.31
C SER A 158 -2.86 1.95 -17.03
N GLY A 159 -1.86 2.48 -16.33
CA GLY A 159 -0.85 3.37 -16.89
C GLY A 159 0.00 2.70 -17.96
N LEU A 160 0.49 1.48 -17.70
CA LEU A 160 1.28 0.71 -18.65
C LEU A 160 0.47 0.34 -19.89
N SER A 161 -0.80 -0.03 -19.72
CA SER A 161 -1.69 -0.38 -20.84
C SER A 161 -2.05 0.83 -21.71
N ALA A 162 -2.18 2.02 -21.10
CA ALA A 162 -2.37 3.26 -21.85
C ALA A 162 -1.10 3.66 -22.63
N TRP A 163 0.08 3.47 -22.04
CA TRP A 163 1.36 3.74 -22.70
C TRP A 163 1.68 2.73 -23.81
N ARG A 164 1.37 1.45 -23.61
CA ARG A 164 1.52 0.39 -24.61
C ARG A 164 0.21 -0.37 -24.80
N PRO A 165 -0.70 0.17 -25.64
CA PRO A 165 -1.92 -0.54 -26.02
C PRO A 165 -1.58 -1.93 -26.59
N GLY A 166 -2.27 -2.96 -26.11
CA GLY A 166 -2.04 -4.34 -26.50
C GLY A 166 -1.02 -5.10 -25.65
N ALA A 167 -0.44 -4.47 -24.61
CA ALA A 167 0.28 -5.20 -23.58
C ALA A 167 -0.63 -6.26 -22.94
N VAL A 168 -0.12 -7.48 -22.78
CA VAL A 168 -0.83 -8.59 -22.14
C VAL A 168 -0.47 -8.61 -20.66
N ILE A 169 -1.48 -8.71 -19.81
CA ILE A 169 -1.32 -8.79 -18.35
C ILE A 169 -1.37 -10.25 -17.93
N GLY A 170 -0.26 -10.75 -17.39
CA GLY A 170 -0.19 -12.06 -16.75
C GLY A 170 -0.69 -12.01 -15.30
N ILE A 171 -1.58 -12.91 -14.90
CA ILE A 171 -2.16 -12.98 -13.55
C ILE A 171 -1.78 -14.31 -12.87
N GLU A 172 -1.23 -14.21 -11.66
CA GLU A 172 -0.98 -15.35 -10.77
C GLU A 172 -2.30 -15.88 -10.18
N GLY A 173 -2.44 -17.20 -9.97
CA GLY A 173 -3.67 -17.78 -9.43
C GLY A 173 -4.76 -18.06 -10.46
N ALA A 174 -4.47 -17.89 -11.75
CA ALA A 174 -5.41 -18.13 -12.84
C ALA A 174 -4.74 -18.88 -14.01
N GLU A 175 -5.56 -19.52 -14.84
CA GLU A 175 -5.14 -20.25 -16.04
C GLU A 175 -5.97 -19.81 -17.26
N GLY A 176 -5.29 -19.56 -18.40
CA GLY A 176 -5.94 -19.26 -19.68
C GLY A 176 -6.40 -17.81 -19.83
N ALA A 177 -7.14 -17.52 -20.90
CA ALA A 177 -7.61 -16.16 -21.18
C ALA A 177 -8.67 -15.73 -20.15
N ILE A 178 -8.56 -14.50 -19.64
CA ILE A 178 -9.48 -13.94 -18.66
C ILE A 178 -10.23 -12.79 -19.30
N ASP A 179 -11.54 -12.95 -19.50
CA ASP A 179 -12.41 -11.93 -20.05
C ASP A 179 -13.23 -11.25 -18.96
N ALA A 180 -12.91 -9.99 -18.69
CA ALA A 180 -13.64 -9.16 -17.73
C ALA A 180 -14.85 -8.44 -18.37
N ALA A 181 -14.98 -8.43 -19.70
CA ALA A 181 -16.00 -7.65 -20.40
C ALA A 181 -17.44 -8.00 -19.99
N PRO A 182 -17.84 -9.27 -19.78
CA PRO A 182 -19.19 -9.63 -19.36
C PRO A 182 -19.60 -9.05 -17.99
N TYR A 183 -18.63 -8.67 -17.17
CA TYR A 183 -18.83 -8.13 -15.82
C TYR A 183 -18.86 -6.60 -15.80
N ARG A 184 -18.72 -5.94 -16.95
CA ARG A 184 -18.77 -4.49 -17.09
C ARG A 184 -20.15 -4.05 -17.58
N GLY A 185 -20.75 -3.13 -16.85
CA GLY A 185 -21.93 -2.40 -17.30
C GLY A 185 -21.56 -1.22 -18.21
N PRO A 186 -22.56 -0.57 -18.84
CA PRO A 186 -22.35 0.58 -19.72
C PRO A 186 -21.90 1.85 -18.97
N ARG A 187 -21.93 1.83 -17.63
CA ARG A 187 -21.69 2.98 -16.76
C ARG A 187 -20.38 2.80 -16.00
N ALA A 188 -19.38 3.62 -16.33
CA ALA A 188 -18.05 3.53 -15.74
C ALA A 188 -18.04 3.81 -14.22
N ASP A 189 -18.90 4.71 -13.75
CA ASP A 189 -19.08 5.01 -12.32
C ASP A 189 -19.61 3.79 -11.55
N ALA A 190 -20.61 3.11 -12.11
CA ALA A 190 -21.17 1.88 -11.54
C ALA A 190 -20.14 0.75 -11.50
N ASN A 191 -19.35 0.58 -12.56
CA ASN A 191 -18.29 -0.42 -12.61
C ASN A 191 -17.21 -0.15 -11.55
N ARG A 192 -16.77 1.10 -11.42
CA ARG A 192 -15.79 1.52 -10.40
C ARG A 192 -16.32 1.31 -8.98
N PHE A 193 -17.59 1.62 -8.74
CA PHE A 193 -18.22 1.38 -7.45
C PHE A 193 -18.24 -0.11 -7.11
N ALA A 194 -18.73 -0.96 -8.01
CA ALA A 194 -18.80 -2.40 -7.81
C ALA A 194 -17.40 -3.02 -7.61
N ALA A 195 -16.43 -2.66 -8.44
CA ALA A 195 -15.05 -3.11 -8.31
C ALA A 195 -14.45 -2.66 -6.97
N SER A 196 -14.69 -1.41 -6.54
CA SER A 196 -14.20 -0.92 -5.24
C SER A 196 -14.79 -1.72 -4.07
N PHE A 197 -16.09 -2.03 -4.16
CA PHE A 197 -16.75 -2.87 -3.16
C PHE A 197 -16.09 -4.24 -3.06
N PHE A 198 -15.92 -4.95 -4.18
CA PHE A 198 -15.30 -6.29 -4.17
C PHE A 198 -13.82 -6.27 -3.76
N LEU A 199 -13.08 -5.24 -4.14
CA LEU A 199 -11.70 -5.05 -3.71
C LEU A 199 -11.60 -4.85 -2.19
N ASN A 200 -12.45 -3.98 -1.64
CA ASN A 200 -12.48 -3.73 -0.19
C ASN A 200 -12.95 -4.96 0.60
N ALA A 201 -13.78 -5.80 0.00
CA ALA A 201 -14.21 -7.08 0.56
C ALA A 201 -13.17 -8.21 0.41
N GLY A 202 -12.04 -7.96 -0.27
CA GLY A 202 -11.00 -8.96 -0.52
C GLY A 202 -11.42 -10.07 -1.49
N VAL A 203 -12.44 -9.83 -2.32
CA VAL A 203 -12.97 -10.80 -3.29
C VAL A 203 -12.19 -10.76 -4.61
N ILE A 204 -11.65 -9.59 -4.96
CA ILE A 204 -10.83 -9.39 -6.15
C ILE A 204 -9.53 -8.68 -5.79
N ALA A 205 -8.50 -8.78 -6.65
CA ALA A 205 -7.23 -8.10 -6.49
C ALA A 205 -7.10 -6.90 -7.46
N GLY A 206 -5.92 -6.28 -7.45
CA GLY A 206 -5.59 -5.10 -8.25
C GLY A 206 -5.79 -5.30 -9.75
N PRO A 207 -5.35 -6.43 -10.37
CA PRO A 207 -5.57 -6.69 -11.78
C PRO A 207 -7.06 -6.74 -12.17
N GLU A 208 -7.89 -7.46 -11.42
CA GLU A 208 -9.33 -7.54 -11.69
C GLU A 208 -10.02 -6.20 -11.42
N TYR A 209 -9.61 -5.49 -10.36
CA TYR A 209 -10.09 -4.13 -10.12
C TYR A 209 -9.77 -3.22 -11.30
N ALA A 210 -8.56 -3.28 -11.86
CA ALA A 210 -8.17 -2.49 -13.03
C ALA A 210 -9.03 -2.84 -14.25
N ALA A 211 -9.29 -4.14 -14.47
CA ALA A 211 -10.07 -4.60 -15.62
C ALA A 211 -11.56 -4.22 -15.52
N LEU A 212 -12.13 -4.21 -14.31
CA LEU A 212 -13.53 -3.85 -14.07
C LEU A 212 -13.73 -2.33 -13.99
N ALA A 213 -12.90 -1.63 -13.21
CA ALA A 213 -13.03 -0.19 -12.94
C ALA A 213 -12.39 0.71 -14.02
N GLY A 214 -11.51 0.15 -14.85
CA GLY A 214 -10.81 0.86 -15.92
C GLY A 214 -11.72 1.29 -17.06
N GLU A 215 -11.26 2.24 -17.86
CA GLU A 215 -11.97 2.71 -19.06
C GLU A 215 -11.76 1.74 -20.23
N ALA A 216 -10.53 1.31 -20.46
CA ALA A 216 -10.18 0.34 -21.50
C ALA A 216 -10.36 -1.10 -21.01
N ALA A 217 -10.58 -2.03 -21.94
CA ALA A 217 -10.45 -3.46 -21.64
C ALA A 217 -8.96 -3.80 -21.51
N LEU A 218 -8.63 -4.64 -20.54
CA LEU A 218 -7.27 -5.11 -20.31
C LEU A 218 -7.17 -6.56 -20.77
N PRO A 219 -6.35 -6.89 -21.78
CA PRO A 219 -6.09 -8.27 -22.16
C PRO A 219 -5.38 -8.98 -21.01
N MET A 220 -6.05 -9.95 -20.39
CA MET A 220 -5.53 -10.68 -19.24
C MET A 220 -5.41 -12.17 -19.56
N VAL A 221 -4.33 -12.79 -19.07
CA VAL A 221 -4.10 -14.22 -19.17
C VAL A 221 -3.60 -14.73 -17.83
N GLY A 222 -4.18 -15.83 -17.36
CA GLY A 222 -3.65 -16.58 -16.23
C GLY A 222 -2.34 -17.25 -16.61
N VAL A 223 -1.28 -17.01 -15.84
CA VAL A 223 0.06 -17.54 -16.10
C VAL A 223 0.38 -18.78 -15.26
N GLU A 224 -0.58 -19.26 -14.48
CA GLU A 224 -0.44 -20.49 -13.70
C GLU A 224 -1.10 -21.67 -14.43
N THR A 225 -0.74 -22.89 -14.03
CA THR A 225 -1.45 -24.11 -14.42
C THR A 225 -2.15 -24.67 -13.19
N LYS A 226 -3.36 -25.22 -13.39
CA LYS A 226 -4.10 -25.86 -12.29
C LYS A 226 -3.30 -26.96 -11.58
N SER A 227 -2.46 -27.70 -12.31
CA SER A 227 -1.59 -28.71 -11.70
C SER A 227 -0.59 -28.11 -10.72
N LEU A 228 0.08 -27.01 -11.09
CA LEU A 228 1.05 -26.34 -10.22
C LEU A 228 0.37 -25.81 -8.95
N TYR A 229 -0.82 -25.22 -9.09
CA TYR A 229 -1.63 -24.80 -7.95
C TYR A 229 -1.96 -25.96 -7.00
N LEU A 230 -2.43 -27.08 -7.55
CA LEU A 230 -2.78 -28.26 -6.75
C LEU A 230 -1.56 -28.86 -6.05
N ASP A 231 -0.39 -28.86 -6.70
CA ASP A 231 0.87 -29.31 -6.12
C ASP A 231 1.29 -28.41 -4.94
N ASN A 232 1.15 -27.09 -5.08
CA ASN A 232 1.38 -26.13 -4.01
C ASN A 232 0.42 -26.35 -2.83
N VAL A 233 -0.88 -26.54 -3.10
CA VAL A 233 -1.88 -26.85 -2.05
C VAL A 233 -1.53 -28.15 -1.33
N ALA A 234 -1.12 -29.19 -2.07
CA ALA A 234 -0.70 -30.45 -1.49
C ALA A 234 0.57 -30.29 -0.64
N ALA A 235 1.53 -29.48 -1.09
CA ALA A 235 2.74 -29.17 -0.33
C ALA A 235 2.41 -28.47 1.00
N VAL A 236 1.55 -27.45 0.97
CA VAL A 236 1.09 -26.75 2.19
C VAL A 236 0.37 -27.72 3.13
N ARG A 237 -0.54 -28.57 2.61
CA ARG A 237 -1.26 -29.56 3.42
C ARG A 237 -0.33 -30.58 4.08
N ARG A 238 0.73 -31.01 3.39
CA ARG A 238 1.76 -31.91 3.97
C ARG A 238 2.61 -31.21 5.02
N ALA A 239 2.94 -29.94 4.80
CA ALA A 239 3.79 -29.17 5.70
C ALA A 239 3.05 -28.69 6.96
N TRP A 240 1.75 -28.41 6.87
CA TRP A 240 0.97 -27.78 7.93
C TRP A 240 1.00 -28.54 9.27
N PRO A 241 0.78 -29.87 9.32
CA PRO A 241 0.86 -30.62 10.58
C PRO A 241 2.27 -30.65 11.18
N LEU A 242 3.31 -30.45 10.35
CA LEU A 242 4.70 -30.45 10.80
C LEU A 242 5.13 -29.11 11.41
N ARG A 243 4.31 -28.06 11.30
CA ARG A 243 4.66 -26.69 11.70
C ARG A 243 5.13 -26.61 13.15
N GLU A 244 4.39 -27.21 14.08
CA GLU A 244 4.73 -27.16 15.51
C GLU A 244 6.01 -27.93 15.82
N ALA A 245 6.16 -29.15 15.29
CA ALA A 245 7.36 -29.95 15.46
C ALA A 245 8.60 -29.27 14.84
N MET A 246 8.46 -28.64 13.67
CA MET A 246 9.55 -27.88 13.05
C MET A 246 9.87 -26.61 13.82
N ALA A 247 8.86 -25.88 14.31
CA ALA A 247 9.06 -24.70 15.15
C ALA A 247 9.80 -25.06 16.44
N ALA A 248 9.46 -26.18 17.09
CA ALA A 248 10.18 -26.69 18.26
C ALA A 248 11.64 -27.02 17.93
N LYS A 249 11.91 -27.68 16.80
CA LYS A 249 13.29 -27.95 16.36
C LYS A 249 14.07 -26.67 16.06
N VAL A 250 13.45 -25.68 15.41
CA VAL A 250 14.09 -24.38 15.16
C VAL A 250 14.40 -23.67 16.48
N ALA A 251 13.47 -23.68 17.44
CA ALA A 251 13.68 -23.11 18.77
C ALA A 251 14.82 -23.83 19.54
N GLU A 252 14.88 -25.16 19.47
CA GLU A 252 15.96 -25.94 20.06
C GLU A 252 17.32 -25.58 19.43
N ARG A 253 17.41 -25.54 18.10
CA ARG A 253 18.63 -25.15 17.38
C ARG A 253 19.04 -23.71 17.71
N ARG A 254 18.06 -22.82 17.85
CA ARG A 254 18.29 -21.45 18.25
C ARG A 254 18.87 -21.38 19.66
N ALA A 255 18.31 -22.10 20.62
CA ALA A 255 18.83 -22.16 21.99
C ALA A 255 20.25 -22.74 22.06
N GLN A 256 20.56 -23.76 21.23
CA GLN A 256 21.92 -24.29 21.10
C GLN A 256 22.89 -23.23 20.55
N ALA A 257 22.49 -22.48 19.52
CA ALA A 257 23.29 -21.39 18.96
C ALA A 257 23.51 -20.26 19.99
N ASP A 258 22.48 -19.87 20.74
CA ASP A 258 22.59 -18.84 21.77
C ASP A 258 23.51 -19.29 22.93
N ALA A 259 23.47 -20.57 23.30
CA ALA A 259 24.37 -21.14 24.30
C ALA A 259 25.83 -21.12 23.82
N ALA A 260 26.09 -21.53 22.57
CA ALA A 260 27.42 -21.48 21.97
C ALA A 260 27.94 -20.03 21.86
N ALA A 261 27.08 -19.09 21.47
CA ALA A 261 27.41 -17.67 21.37
C ALA A 261 27.91 -17.11 22.71
N LYS A 262 27.32 -17.49 23.85
CA LYS A 262 27.77 -17.04 25.18
C LYS A 262 29.24 -17.37 25.48
N SER A 263 29.76 -18.46 24.93
CA SER A 263 31.16 -18.85 25.07
C SER A 263 32.09 -18.29 23.99
N ALA A 264 31.56 -18.06 22.77
CA ALA A 264 32.36 -17.68 21.61
C ALA A 264 32.40 -16.15 21.38
N PHE A 265 31.39 -15.42 21.82
CA PHE A 265 31.23 -13.99 21.53
C PHE A 265 31.78 -13.13 22.67
N THR A 266 32.34 -11.98 22.30
CA THR A 266 32.64 -10.92 23.26
C THR A 266 31.34 -10.30 23.80
N PRO A 267 31.37 -9.59 24.95
CA PRO A 267 30.19 -8.89 25.45
C PRO A 267 29.55 -7.93 24.43
N ALA A 268 30.36 -7.24 23.63
CA ALA A 268 29.88 -6.35 22.58
C ALA A 268 29.14 -7.11 21.47
N MET A 269 29.65 -8.26 21.04
CA MET A 269 29.00 -9.12 20.04
C MET A 269 27.68 -9.71 20.56
N LEU A 270 27.62 -10.11 21.84
CA LEU A 270 26.38 -10.56 22.47
C LEU A 270 25.33 -9.44 22.52
N ALA A 271 25.72 -8.23 22.91
CA ALA A 271 24.83 -7.07 22.93
C ALA A 271 24.29 -6.73 21.52
N PHE A 272 25.15 -6.84 20.50
CA PHE A 272 24.75 -6.65 19.10
C PHE A 272 23.75 -7.72 18.64
N ALA A 273 24.02 -9.00 18.91
CA ALA A 273 23.11 -10.09 18.57
C ALA A 273 21.74 -9.92 19.24
N GLN A 274 21.73 -9.64 20.55
CA GLN A 274 20.51 -9.38 21.31
C GLN A 274 19.71 -8.19 20.75
N ALA A 275 20.39 -7.13 20.30
CA ALA A 275 19.74 -5.98 19.68
C ALA A 275 19.02 -6.34 18.37
N GLY A 276 19.54 -7.30 17.61
CA GLY A 276 18.87 -7.88 16.44
C GLY A 276 17.64 -8.70 16.82
N ASP A 277 17.76 -9.54 17.85
CA ASP A 277 16.65 -10.36 18.34
C ASP A 277 15.51 -9.51 18.92
N ASP A 278 15.84 -8.49 19.70
CA ASP A 278 14.85 -7.55 20.24
C ASP A 278 14.12 -6.82 19.12
N ARG A 279 14.82 -6.48 18.03
CA ARG A 279 14.20 -5.86 16.86
C ARG A 279 13.26 -6.82 16.15
N ALA A 280 13.72 -8.05 15.88
CA ALA A 280 12.91 -9.08 15.21
C ALA A 280 11.66 -9.46 16.02
N ALA A 281 11.77 -9.48 17.34
CA ALA A 281 10.66 -9.75 18.26
C ALA A 281 9.77 -8.52 18.56
N GLY A 282 10.07 -7.35 17.96
CA GLY A 282 9.31 -6.12 18.19
C GLY A 282 9.53 -5.43 19.54
N ARG A 283 10.47 -5.92 20.37
CA ARG A 283 10.87 -5.29 21.64
C ARG A 283 11.73 -4.04 21.44
N ARG A 284 12.25 -3.82 20.23
CA ARG A 284 13.06 -2.65 19.85
C ARG A 284 12.54 -2.00 18.57
N THR A 285 12.44 -0.66 18.58
CA THR A 285 12.04 0.10 17.39
C THR A 285 13.15 0.08 16.33
N LEU A 286 12.84 0.47 15.08
CA LEU A 286 13.85 0.57 14.02
C LEU A 286 14.89 1.63 14.39
N GLY A 287 14.42 2.77 14.91
CA GLY A 287 15.27 3.85 15.34
C GLY A 287 16.26 3.45 16.42
N ASP A 288 15.80 2.75 17.46
CA ASP A 288 16.68 2.30 18.54
C ASP A 288 17.68 1.24 18.07
N HIS A 289 17.27 0.36 17.13
CA HIS A 289 18.15 -0.63 16.55
C HIS A 289 19.24 0.03 15.68
N LEU A 290 18.87 0.95 14.80
CA LEU A 290 19.82 1.69 13.96
C LEU A 290 20.76 2.58 14.80
N ALA A 291 20.26 3.18 15.88
CA ALA A 291 21.10 3.90 16.83
C ALA A 291 22.12 2.97 17.52
N ALA A 292 21.73 1.74 17.87
CA ALA A 292 22.63 0.75 18.46
C ALA A 292 23.69 0.24 17.47
N ILE A 293 23.36 0.12 16.17
CA ILE A 293 24.32 -0.16 15.10
C ILE A 293 25.30 1.00 14.97
N ALA A 294 24.79 2.23 14.92
CA ALA A 294 25.61 3.41 14.73
C ALA A 294 26.54 3.74 15.93
N ALA A 295 26.27 3.14 17.10
CA ALA A 295 27.11 3.25 18.28
C ALA A 295 28.27 2.23 18.32
N GLN A 296 28.37 1.32 17.34
CA GLN A 296 29.45 0.32 17.32
C GLN A 296 30.80 0.95 16.93
N PRO A 297 31.93 0.50 17.52
CA PRO A 297 33.26 1.09 17.26
C PRO A 297 33.75 1.09 15.81
N GLY A 298 33.15 0.30 14.92
CA GLY A 298 33.48 0.23 13.50
C GLY A 298 32.49 0.94 12.56
N TYR A 299 31.52 1.66 13.12
CA TYR A 299 30.52 2.34 12.30
C TYR A 299 31.12 3.60 11.63
N VAL A 300 31.12 3.62 10.30
CA VAL A 300 31.53 4.78 9.50
C VAL A 300 30.29 5.39 8.84
N PRO A 301 29.82 6.58 9.29
CA PRO A 301 28.59 7.20 8.78
C PRO A 301 28.49 7.30 7.25
N ASN A 302 29.61 7.59 6.59
CA ASN A 302 29.66 7.76 5.13
C ASN A 302 29.53 6.43 4.36
N GLU A 303 29.80 5.29 4.98
CA GLU A 303 29.58 3.97 4.38
C GLU A 303 28.12 3.53 4.45
N PHE A 304 27.35 4.13 5.37
CA PHE A 304 25.94 3.81 5.62
C PHE A 304 25.04 5.06 5.52
N PRO A 305 25.03 5.76 4.37
CA PRO A 305 24.32 7.03 4.23
C PRO A 305 22.81 6.94 4.50
N GLU A 306 22.20 5.78 4.26
CA GLU A 306 20.78 5.54 4.53
C GLU A 306 20.46 5.45 6.03
N ILE A 307 21.36 4.89 6.84
CA ILE A 307 21.23 4.88 8.31
C ILE A 307 21.29 6.30 8.84
N GLU A 308 22.24 7.11 8.35
CA GLU A 308 22.35 8.51 8.75
C GLU A 308 21.21 9.39 8.26
N ARG A 309 20.67 9.12 7.07
CA ARG A 309 19.44 9.78 6.59
C ARG A 309 18.27 9.46 7.52
N PHE A 310 18.06 8.19 7.83
CA PHE A 310 16.99 7.77 8.74
C PHE A 310 17.16 8.38 10.13
N ARG A 311 18.35 8.34 10.71
CA ARG A 311 18.63 8.90 12.05
C ARG A 311 18.38 10.39 12.12
N ARG A 312 18.77 11.16 11.08
CA ARG A 312 18.47 12.59 10.99
C ARG A 312 16.98 12.85 10.87
N ALA A 313 16.28 12.11 10.00
CA ALA A 313 14.84 12.23 9.86
C ALA A 313 14.12 11.92 11.19
N LEU A 314 14.53 10.85 11.89
CA LEU A 314 13.98 10.51 13.20
C LEU A 314 14.29 11.57 14.27
N ALA A 315 15.49 12.16 14.23
CA ALA A 315 15.85 13.25 15.14
C ALA A 315 14.97 14.48 14.90
N MET A 316 14.74 14.85 13.63
CA MET A 316 13.82 15.92 13.26
C MET A 316 12.39 15.61 13.72
N GLU A 317 11.90 14.39 13.46
CA GLU A 317 10.56 13.94 13.86
C GLU A 317 10.36 14.04 15.37
N LYS A 318 11.36 13.65 16.17
CA LYS A 318 11.32 13.77 17.64
C LYS A 318 11.26 15.21 18.14
N THR A 319 11.67 16.19 17.33
CA THR A 319 11.56 17.61 17.67
C THR A 319 10.25 18.25 17.22
N LEU A 320 9.43 17.55 16.42
CA LEU A 320 8.15 18.07 15.96
C LEU A 320 7.13 18.06 17.10
N ASP A 321 6.57 19.23 17.41
CA ASP A 321 5.36 19.34 18.22
C ASP A 321 4.15 19.25 17.30
N ALA A 322 3.55 18.05 17.23
CA ALA A 322 2.37 17.81 16.40
C ALA A 322 1.17 18.68 16.81
N GLY A 323 1.07 19.07 18.09
CA GLY A 323 0.02 19.95 18.58
C GLY A 323 0.21 21.38 18.10
N ALA A 324 1.45 21.88 18.16
CA ALA A 324 1.80 23.19 17.62
C ALA A 324 1.58 23.23 16.10
N ALA A 325 2.10 22.24 15.35
CA ALA A 325 1.95 22.17 13.89
C ALA A 325 0.48 22.13 13.44
N GLU A 326 -0.37 21.39 14.15
CA GLU A 326 -1.80 21.36 13.86
C GLU A 326 -2.51 22.68 14.23
N SER A 327 -2.06 23.34 15.30
CA SER A 327 -2.53 24.67 15.66
C SER A 327 -2.16 25.72 14.60
N GLU A 328 -0.89 25.75 14.19
CA GLU A 328 -0.38 26.67 13.17
C GLU A 328 -1.08 26.44 11.83
N ARG A 329 -1.30 25.18 11.44
CA ARG A 329 -2.05 24.83 10.23
C ARG A 329 -3.49 25.34 10.31
N ARG A 330 -4.18 25.16 11.44
CA ARG A 330 -5.54 25.65 11.64
C ARG A 330 -5.60 27.17 11.55
N ASP A 331 -4.67 27.85 12.21
CA ASP A 331 -4.62 29.31 12.26
C ASP A 331 -4.28 29.89 10.87
N LEU A 332 -3.42 29.23 10.10
CA LEU A 332 -3.13 29.55 8.71
C LEU A 332 -4.40 29.40 7.84
N VAL A 333 -5.08 28.25 7.92
CA VAL A 333 -6.31 28.01 7.15
C VAL A 333 -7.39 29.04 7.52
N GLN A 334 -7.57 29.33 8.80
CA GLN A 334 -8.52 30.35 9.26
C GLN A 334 -8.18 31.73 8.69
N ARG A 335 -6.90 32.10 8.68
CA ARG A 335 -6.44 33.35 8.07
C ARG A 335 -6.71 33.37 6.57
N LEU A 336 -6.38 32.30 5.85
CA LEU A 336 -6.62 32.19 4.42
C LEU A 336 -8.11 32.32 4.08
N CYS A 337 -9.00 31.69 4.86
CA CYS A 337 -10.45 31.82 4.70
C CYS A 337 -10.95 33.26 4.83
N SER A 338 -10.27 34.12 5.59
CA SER A 338 -10.69 35.52 5.77
C SER A 338 -10.16 36.49 4.71
N VAL A 339 -9.15 36.10 3.92
CA VAL A 339 -8.48 37.00 2.96
C VAL A 339 -8.54 36.52 1.51
N LEU A 340 -8.75 35.23 1.26
CA LEU A 340 -8.81 34.70 -0.10
C LEU A 340 -10.09 35.12 -0.84
N PRO A 341 -10.00 35.44 -2.14
CA PRO A 341 -11.18 35.52 -3.00
C PRO A 341 -11.92 34.18 -3.03
N ALA A 342 -13.24 34.22 -3.21
CA ALA A 342 -14.11 33.02 -3.20
C ALA A 342 -13.60 31.89 -4.11
N ALA A 343 -13.16 32.21 -5.33
CA ALA A 343 -12.65 31.22 -6.27
C ALA A 343 -11.37 30.48 -5.79
N ASP A 344 -10.51 31.15 -5.02
CA ASP A 344 -9.31 30.52 -4.46
C ASP A 344 -9.62 29.74 -3.18
N LEU A 345 -10.60 30.20 -2.40
CA LEU A 345 -11.12 29.44 -1.26
C LEU A 345 -11.74 28.12 -1.70
N ASP A 346 -12.54 28.12 -2.78
CA ASP A 346 -13.13 26.91 -3.34
C ASP A 346 -12.06 25.88 -3.75
N ARG A 347 -10.95 26.35 -4.36
CA ARG A 347 -9.80 25.50 -4.69
C ARG A 347 -9.14 24.90 -3.45
N LEU A 348 -8.96 25.71 -2.40
CA LEU A 348 -8.36 25.23 -1.15
C LEU A 348 -9.26 24.20 -0.45
N VAL A 349 -10.57 24.42 -0.43
CA VAL A 349 -11.57 23.46 0.08
C VAL A 349 -11.54 22.16 -0.73
N ALA A 350 -11.52 22.25 -2.06
CA ALA A 350 -11.43 21.09 -2.94
C ALA A 350 -10.15 20.29 -2.68
N ALA A 351 -9.01 20.95 -2.49
CA ALA A 351 -7.75 20.29 -2.11
C ALA A 351 -7.86 19.63 -0.72
N GLY A 352 -8.51 20.27 0.24
CA GLY A 352 -8.78 19.70 1.57
C GLY A 352 -9.65 18.44 1.54
N VAL A 353 -10.65 18.40 0.65
CA VAL A 353 -11.46 17.18 0.41
C VAL A 353 -10.64 16.11 -0.32
N ALA A 354 -9.84 16.53 -1.31
CA ALA A 354 -9.00 15.62 -2.09
C ALA A 354 -7.96 14.92 -1.20
N VAL A 355 -7.30 15.62 -0.27
CA VAL A 355 -6.33 14.98 0.64
C VAL A 355 -7.02 14.04 1.63
N LYS A 356 -8.19 14.41 2.15
CA LYS A 356 -8.98 13.54 3.05
C LYS A 356 -9.50 12.27 2.36
N SER A 357 -9.79 12.34 1.07
CA SER A 357 -10.21 11.20 0.25
C SER A 357 -9.03 10.40 -0.32
N GLY A 358 -7.79 10.84 -0.11
CA GLY A 358 -6.59 10.23 -0.67
C GLY A 358 -6.41 10.45 -2.18
N ALA A 359 -7.16 11.39 -2.77
CA ALA A 359 -7.06 11.75 -4.18
C ALA A 359 -5.80 12.60 -4.50
N ILE A 360 -5.28 13.32 -3.50
CA ILE A 360 -3.97 13.98 -3.56
C ILE A 360 -3.17 13.64 -2.30
N SER A 361 -1.84 13.78 -2.35
CA SER A 361 -0.98 13.55 -1.20
C SER A 361 -1.05 14.70 -0.18
N ALA A 362 -0.58 14.44 1.05
CA ALA A 362 -0.42 15.50 2.05
C ALA A 362 0.59 16.57 1.59
N ALA A 363 1.64 16.20 0.86
CA ALA A 363 2.60 17.13 0.28
C ALA A 363 1.95 18.04 -0.78
N ASP A 364 1.10 17.47 -1.65
CA ASP A 364 0.34 18.26 -2.63
C ASP A 364 -0.61 19.25 -1.94
N PHE A 365 -1.21 18.85 -0.82
CA PHE A 365 -2.04 19.74 -0.01
C PHE A 365 -1.22 20.87 0.65
N CYS A 366 -0.02 20.56 1.17
CA CYS A 366 0.90 21.59 1.66
C CYS A 366 1.30 22.56 0.53
N ALA A 367 1.62 22.06 -0.66
CA ALA A 367 1.90 22.89 -1.83
C ALA A 367 0.69 23.77 -2.21
N ALA A 368 -0.53 23.26 -2.08
CA ALA A 368 -1.75 24.04 -2.29
C ALA A 368 -1.91 25.15 -1.24
N LEU A 369 -1.62 24.88 0.04
CA LEU A 369 -1.60 25.89 1.12
C LEU A 369 -0.55 26.97 0.84
N GLU A 370 0.65 26.59 0.43
CA GLU A 370 1.73 27.54 0.11
C GLU A 370 1.36 28.44 -1.07
N ALA A 371 0.80 27.85 -2.14
CA ALA A 371 0.32 28.60 -3.29
C ALA A 371 -0.84 29.54 -2.90
N ALA A 372 -1.74 29.12 -2.02
CA ALA A 372 -2.83 29.94 -1.50
C ALA A 372 -2.29 31.11 -0.66
N SER A 373 -1.32 30.86 0.23
CA SER A 373 -0.63 31.89 1.01
C SER A 373 0.07 32.92 0.14
N ALA A 374 0.75 32.49 -0.92
CA ALA A 374 1.40 33.39 -1.87
C ALA A 374 0.40 34.32 -2.57
N ARG A 375 -0.75 33.79 -3.05
CA ARG A 375 -1.82 34.60 -3.68
C ARG A 375 -2.48 35.56 -2.70
N ALA A 376 -2.61 35.17 -1.44
CA ALA A 376 -3.18 35.97 -0.38
C ALA A 376 -2.19 36.97 0.26
N HIS A 377 -0.93 36.97 -0.17
CA HIS A 377 0.17 37.69 0.49
C HIS A 377 0.27 37.40 2.00
N VAL A 378 -0.04 36.17 2.42
CA VAL A 378 0.11 35.70 3.81
C VAL A 378 1.50 35.08 3.97
N SER A 379 2.30 35.64 4.88
CA SER A 379 3.64 35.10 5.14
C SER A 379 3.56 33.80 5.96
N LEU A 380 4.11 32.71 5.39
CA LEU A 380 4.23 31.43 6.08
C LEU A 380 5.22 31.47 7.25
N SER A 381 6.12 32.47 7.32
CA SER A 381 7.02 32.63 8.47
C SER A 381 6.30 32.86 9.80
N ASN A 382 5.02 33.24 9.74
CA ASN A 382 4.18 33.45 10.91
C ASN A 382 3.50 32.16 11.40
N TYR A 383 3.71 31.05 10.69
CA TYR A 383 3.15 29.72 10.92
C TYR A 383 4.28 28.69 10.71
N PRO A 384 5.26 28.64 11.64
CA PRO A 384 6.55 27.99 11.43
C PRO A 384 6.52 26.46 11.24
#